data_AF-A0A929ZKY2-F1
#
_entry.id   AF-A0A929ZKY2-F1
#
_cell.length_a   1.000
_cell.length_b   1.000
_cell.length_c   1.000
_cell.angle_alpha   90.00
_cell.angle_beta   90.00
_cell.angle_gamma   90.00
#
_symmetry.space_group_name_H-M   'P 1'
#
loop_
_entity.id
_entity.type
_entity.pdbx_description
1 polymer ?
#
loop_
_entity_poly.entity_id
_entity_poly.type
_entity_poly.pdbx_seq_one_letter_code
_entity_poly.pdbx_strand_id
1 'polypeptide(L)'
;MYCSENIKDFAIIYHSDQSLTLISAYIVCPYCGYLHPIRCIYDSSQSQVNLIYDWSNQELTVVLSNEEEIETIFQSLEIHRFTCPYCHKESNDRHQKTTISIKQEKYKLTIKHEINILHAKKHGSYLVDLNYIFNVPMYEQVEFNIRNGHSCIRYIGKDDTPLYIQDITNKPTILSNCFLKEWFNRFDIIKQTIKESMQKITKTTLPVDLSNTLENYVFFSRFVGFDASFYLAMPYHKTTYIFQEYFTNLKRLHNQKTALEYLESFSFSKKKSIRKLIFTNQGLLFYLRECTVLYNTIHDVNVFCNILASKYIFDILMLVHRHPTTYTFFRDCCKVKGASVLSHKFSSTNFSWYDFQNYVINYCSLNHIEQMSEQKKWKKGFCFFNDMISTPYSLPLIHRLSSNVNATIRGYQFIALNNTAECYYAGEALQNCLQSWGDCDSGVVVVKQNSKFIASIEVFNHAIVQARSIGNQRISKYGGLKEVIIDWSKSNNIKCPFDKDE
;
A
#
# COMPACT_ATOMS: atom_id res chain seq x y z
N MET A 1 33.99 14.52 8.30
CA MET A 1 34.37 15.31 9.47
C MET A 1 33.26 16.32 9.73
N TYR A 2 32.72 16.25 10.95
CA TYR A 2 31.75 17.10 11.64
C TYR A 2 30.90 18.11 10.83
N CYS A 3 29.60 17.79 10.77
CA CYS A 3 28.52 18.62 10.30
C CYS A 3 28.18 19.66 11.39
N SER A 4 28.67 20.88 11.22
CA SER A 4 28.24 22.06 11.99
C SER A 4 28.09 23.26 11.05
N GLU A 5 27.21 23.15 10.06
CA GLU A 5 26.79 24.28 9.23
C GLU A 5 25.28 24.20 9.05
N ASN A 6 24.49 25.10 9.65
CA ASN A 6 23.08 25.27 9.23
C ASN A 6 22.42 26.59 9.66
N ILE A 7 23.13 27.50 10.34
CA ILE A 7 22.60 28.86 10.64
C ILE A 7 22.91 29.85 9.50
N LYS A 8 23.89 29.55 8.63
CA LYS A 8 24.45 30.48 7.62
C LYS A 8 23.51 30.80 6.43
N ASP A 9 22.39 30.11 6.29
CA ASP A 9 21.50 30.26 5.13
C ASP A 9 20.34 31.23 5.36
N PHE A 10 20.14 31.74 6.59
CA PHE A 10 19.10 32.73 6.90
C PHE A 10 19.69 34.09 7.20
N ALA A 11 19.02 35.13 6.69
CA ALA A 11 19.42 36.52 6.84
C ALA A 11 18.93 37.11 8.18
N ILE A 12 17.76 36.70 8.68
CA ILE A 12 17.25 37.09 10.01
C ILE A 12 16.43 35.96 10.62
N ILE A 13 16.57 35.78 11.93
CA ILE A 13 15.74 34.90 12.75
C ILE A 13 15.11 35.75 13.85
N TYR A 14 13.79 35.94 13.81
CA TYR A 14 13.04 36.54 14.91
C TYR A 14 12.43 35.44 15.76
N HIS A 15 12.71 35.44 17.05
CA HIS A 15 12.20 34.46 18.00
C HIS A 15 11.38 35.15 19.08
N SER A 16 10.15 34.68 19.29
CA SER A 16 9.33 34.98 20.46
C SER A 16 8.93 33.68 21.15
N ASP A 17 8.37 33.76 22.36
CA ASP A 17 7.90 32.58 23.11
C ASP A 17 6.87 31.72 22.34
N GLN A 18 6.20 32.30 21.33
CA GLN A 18 5.08 31.69 20.60
C GLN A 18 5.26 31.67 19.07
N SER A 19 6.30 32.33 18.53
CA SER A 19 6.52 32.39 17.08
C SER A 19 7.99 32.48 16.71
N LEU A 20 8.36 31.80 15.62
CA LEU A 20 9.64 31.94 14.94
C LEU A 20 9.39 32.51 13.55
N THR A 21 10.08 33.57 13.16
CA THR A 21 10.07 34.09 11.78
C THR A 21 11.46 34.00 11.19
N LEU A 22 11.57 33.28 10.08
CA LEU A 22 12.81 33.07 9.34
C LEU A 22 12.75 33.87 8.04
N ILE A 23 13.75 34.72 7.84
CA ILE A 23 13.92 35.50 6.62
C ILE A 23 15.19 35.02 5.94
N SER A 24 15.11 34.72 4.65
CA SER A 24 16.30 34.39 3.89
C SER A 24 16.30 35.00 2.49
N ALA A 25 17.51 35.33 2.05
CA ALA A 25 17.81 35.99 0.79
C ALA A 25 18.46 34.99 -0.19
N TYR A 26 17.95 34.97 -1.42
CA TYR A 26 18.38 34.04 -2.48
C TYR A 26 18.56 34.75 -3.81
N ILE A 27 19.40 34.15 -4.66
CA ILE A 27 19.45 34.43 -6.09
C ILE A 27 18.73 33.30 -6.81
N VAL A 28 17.77 33.66 -7.66
CA VAL A 28 17.08 32.71 -8.55
C VAL A 28 17.68 32.81 -9.94
N CYS A 29 18.15 31.69 -10.49
CA CYS A 29 18.57 31.65 -11.89
C CYS A 29 17.35 31.87 -12.80
N PRO A 30 17.34 32.89 -13.66
CA PRO A 30 16.20 33.17 -14.55
C PRO A 30 16.04 32.13 -15.67
N TYR A 31 17.07 31.31 -15.94
CA TYR A 31 17.05 30.33 -17.02
C TYR A 31 16.57 28.94 -16.61
N CYS A 32 16.92 28.48 -15.40
CA CYS A 32 16.56 27.14 -14.92
C CYS A 32 15.77 27.14 -13.60
N GLY A 33 15.56 28.30 -12.97
CA GLY A 33 14.84 28.41 -11.70
C GLY A 33 15.60 27.88 -10.48
N TYR A 34 16.91 27.62 -10.59
CA TYR A 34 17.74 27.19 -9.47
C TYR A 34 17.84 28.28 -8.39
N LEU A 35 17.61 27.91 -7.13
CA LEU A 35 17.63 28.78 -5.95
C LEU A 35 18.98 28.69 -5.21
N HIS A 36 19.79 29.73 -5.29
CA HIS A 36 21.08 29.83 -4.59
C HIS A 36 20.96 30.73 -3.35
N PRO A 37 21.32 30.28 -2.14
CA PRO A 37 21.24 31.11 -0.94
C PRO A 37 22.37 32.14 -0.96
N ILE A 38 22.06 33.38 -0.56
CA ILE A 38 23.07 34.42 -0.41
C ILE A 38 23.59 34.35 1.02
N ARG A 39 24.89 34.06 1.18
CA ARG A 39 25.55 34.21 2.47
C ARG A 39 25.63 35.70 2.79
N CYS A 40 25.01 36.12 3.88
CA CYS A 40 25.17 37.49 4.38
C CYS A 40 26.62 37.66 4.86
N ILE A 41 27.34 38.61 4.30
CA ILE A 41 28.64 39.03 4.81
C ILE A 41 28.36 40.19 5.76
N TYR A 42 28.70 40.00 7.04
CA TYR A 42 28.63 41.06 8.05
C TYR A 42 29.65 42.15 7.69
N ASP A 43 29.21 43.41 7.59
CA ASP A 43 30.12 44.54 7.41
C ASP A 43 30.86 44.81 8.72
N SER A 44 32.16 44.54 8.74
CA SER A 44 33.05 44.72 9.89
C SER A 44 33.23 46.18 10.34
N SER A 45 32.67 47.16 9.60
CA SER A 45 32.86 48.58 9.88
C SER A 45 31.84 49.17 10.88
N GLN A 46 30.78 48.43 11.25
CA GLN A 46 29.83 48.85 12.29
C GLN A 46 29.98 48.01 13.57
N SER A 47 30.61 48.62 14.58
CA SER A 47 30.74 48.21 15.98
C SER A 47 31.70 47.05 16.33
N GLN A 48 32.89 47.43 16.78
CA GLN A 48 33.94 46.56 17.35
C GLN A 48 33.61 45.94 18.73
N VAL A 49 32.35 45.83 19.14
CA VAL A 49 32.04 45.41 20.52
C VAL A 49 31.82 43.89 20.69
N ASN A 50 31.55 43.11 19.63
CA ASN A 50 31.12 41.71 19.80
C ASN A 50 32.03 40.61 19.21
N LEU A 51 33.20 40.94 18.63
CA LEU A 51 34.08 39.94 18.00
C LEU A 51 34.72 38.92 18.98
N ILE A 52 34.74 39.21 20.29
CA ILE A 52 35.20 38.25 21.32
C ILE A 52 34.07 37.32 21.80
N TYR A 53 32.80 37.72 21.64
CA TYR A 53 31.64 36.92 22.03
C TYR A 53 31.32 35.79 21.03
N ASP A 54 31.59 36.00 19.74
CA ASP A 54 31.33 35.00 18.70
C ASP A 54 32.34 33.84 18.70
N TRP A 55 33.55 34.06 19.22
CA TRP A 55 34.56 33.00 19.34
C TRP A 55 34.42 32.17 20.61
N SER A 56 33.64 32.64 21.59
CA SER A 56 33.50 32.00 22.91
C SER A 56 32.19 31.23 23.13
N ASN A 57 31.21 31.31 22.23
CA ASN A 57 29.87 30.73 22.45
C ASN A 57 29.46 29.67 21.41
N GLN A 58 30.24 28.60 21.25
CA GLN A 58 29.81 27.42 20.47
C GLN A 58 28.73 26.56 21.17
N GLU A 59 28.36 26.83 22.43
CA GLU A 59 27.43 25.97 23.20
C GLU A 59 26.37 26.69 24.08
N LEU A 60 26.07 27.98 23.88
CA LEU A 60 25.04 28.65 24.68
C LEU A 60 23.76 29.00 23.91
N THR A 61 22.66 28.43 24.40
CA THR A 61 21.27 28.85 24.23
C THR A 61 21.15 30.34 24.57
N VAL A 62 21.10 31.24 23.59
CA VAL A 62 20.91 32.67 23.89
C VAL A 62 19.42 33.01 23.91
N VAL A 63 18.93 33.12 25.14
CA VAL A 63 17.78 33.92 25.53
C VAL A 63 18.09 35.37 25.17
N LEU A 64 17.38 35.94 24.19
CA LEU A 64 17.21 37.39 24.09
C LEU A 64 15.83 37.73 24.65
N SER A 65 15.85 38.22 25.88
CA SER A 65 14.71 38.83 26.54
C SER A 65 14.37 40.16 25.88
N ASN A 66 13.07 40.31 25.61
CA ASN A 66 12.24 41.52 25.62
C ASN A 66 12.80 42.83 25.04
N GLU A 67 12.07 43.32 24.03
CA GLU A 67 11.95 44.73 23.67
C GLU A 67 13.22 45.40 23.15
N GLU A 68 13.55 45.16 21.89
CA GLU A 68 14.05 46.18 20.94
C GLU A 68 14.03 45.55 19.54
N GLU A 69 13.25 46.13 18.61
CA GLU A 69 13.33 45.78 17.20
C GLU A 69 14.73 46.15 16.69
N ILE A 70 15.64 45.19 16.61
CA ILE A 70 16.92 45.40 15.93
C ILE A 70 16.62 45.53 14.43
N GLU A 71 16.51 46.77 13.95
CA GLU A 71 16.42 47.10 12.53
C GLU A 71 17.81 46.91 11.90
N THR A 72 18.10 45.68 11.46
CA THR A 72 19.36 45.39 10.76
C THR A 72 19.23 45.86 9.30
N ILE A 73 19.94 46.93 8.95
CA ILE A 73 20.01 47.44 7.58
C ILE A 73 20.85 46.46 6.75
N PHE A 74 20.21 45.75 5.82
CA PHE A 74 20.90 44.93 4.84
C PHE A 74 21.56 45.82 3.80
N GLN A 75 22.88 45.89 3.79
CA GLN A 75 23.58 46.21 2.55
C GLN A 75 23.42 45.01 1.63
N SER A 76 22.66 45.17 0.54
CA SER A 76 22.69 44.19 -0.54
C SER A 76 24.14 44.06 -0.98
N LEU A 77 24.73 42.86 -0.88
CA LEU A 77 25.90 42.55 -1.68
C LEU A 77 25.48 42.75 -3.14
N GLU A 78 25.98 43.81 -3.77
CA GLU A 78 25.78 44.07 -5.19
C GLU A 78 26.54 42.99 -5.99
N ILE A 79 25.97 41.79 -6.07
CA ILE A 79 26.51 40.69 -6.87
C ILE A 79 26.00 40.90 -8.30
N HIS A 80 26.53 41.90 -8.98
CA HIS A 80 26.07 42.31 -10.32
C HIS A 80 26.03 41.19 -11.37
N ARG A 81 26.73 40.06 -11.15
CA ARG A 81 26.72 38.87 -12.01
C ARG A 81 26.67 37.59 -11.17
N PHE A 82 25.61 36.80 -11.37
CA PHE A 82 25.47 35.46 -10.83
C PHE A 82 25.57 34.42 -11.95
N THR A 83 26.54 33.52 -11.84
CA THR A 83 26.63 32.34 -12.69
C THR A 83 25.94 31.18 -11.99
N CYS A 84 24.87 30.66 -12.61
CA CYS A 84 24.12 29.56 -12.00
C CYS A 84 25.00 28.30 -11.87
N PRO A 85 25.15 27.71 -10.67
CA PRO A 85 25.95 26.49 -10.51
C PRO A 85 25.31 25.25 -11.16
N TYR A 86 24.02 25.32 -11.50
CA TYR A 86 23.27 24.21 -12.10
C TYR A 86 23.24 24.25 -13.64
N CYS A 87 22.97 25.41 -14.24
CA CYS A 87 22.88 25.53 -15.71
C CYS A 87 24.01 26.35 -16.34
N HIS A 88 24.93 26.86 -15.52
CA HIS A 88 26.12 27.64 -15.92
C HIS A 88 25.85 28.93 -16.71
N LYS A 89 24.58 29.34 -16.84
CA LYS A 89 24.21 30.61 -17.48
C LYS A 89 24.41 31.78 -16.51
N GLU A 90 24.97 32.86 -17.03
CA GLU A 90 25.14 34.13 -16.33
C GLU A 90 23.86 34.97 -16.38
N SER A 91 23.50 35.54 -15.25
CA SER A 91 22.39 36.47 -15.10
C SER A 91 22.72 37.57 -14.11
N ASN A 92 22.08 38.72 -14.25
CA ASN A 92 22.08 39.74 -13.20
C ASN A 92 21.35 39.19 -11.97
N ASP A 93 21.84 39.51 -10.78
CA ASP A 93 21.24 39.15 -9.52
C ASP A 93 19.83 39.72 -9.40
N ARG A 94 18.86 38.85 -9.13
CA ARG A 94 17.61 39.26 -8.53
C ARG A 94 17.60 38.68 -7.13
N HIS A 95 18.00 39.51 -6.18
CA HIS A 95 17.87 39.21 -4.75
C HIS A 95 16.40 39.04 -4.43
N GLN A 96 16.07 37.90 -3.85
CA GLN A 96 14.72 37.60 -3.41
C GLN A 96 14.72 37.22 -1.94
N LYS A 97 13.80 37.83 -1.20
CA LYS A 97 13.50 37.46 0.17
C LYS A 97 12.32 36.50 0.18
N THR A 98 12.37 35.48 1.02
CA THR A 98 11.18 34.76 1.48
C THR A 98 11.09 34.83 3.00
N THR A 99 9.86 34.76 3.49
CA THR A 99 9.54 34.76 4.92
C THR A 99 8.79 33.49 5.26
N ILE A 100 9.27 32.76 6.27
CA ILE A 100 8.56 31.62 6.87
C ILE A 100 8.31 31.93 8.33
N SER A 101 7.04 31.96 8.74
CA SER A 101 6.64 32.08 10.14
C SER A 101 6.06 30.77 10.64
N ILE A 102 6.55 30.32 11.80
CA ILE A 102 6.06 29.15 12.52
C ILE A 102 5.45 29.67 13.81
N LYS A 103 4.14 29.57 13.93
CA LYS A 103 3.37 30.02 15.09
C LYS A 103 2.85 28.83 15.89
N GLN A 104 3.21 28.79 17.16
CA GLN A 104 2.75 27.78 18.10
C GLN A 104 1.64 28.34 18.99
N GLU A 105 0.46 27.73 18.92
CA GLU A 105 -0.69 27.99 19.79
C GLU A 105 -0.94 26.77 20.68
N LYS A 106 -1.81 26.89 21.69
CA LYS A 106 -2.05 25.86 22.72
C LYS A 106 -2.25 24.43 22.17
N TYR A 107 -2.95 24.28 21.05
CA TYR A 107 -3.24 22.99 20.42
C TYR A 107 -3.06 23.00 18.91
N LYS A 108 -2.33 23.99 18.38
CA LYS A 108 -2.28 24.24 16.95
C LYS A 108 -0.89 24.74 16.57
N LEU A 109 -0.32 24.16 15.52
CA LEU A 109 0.90 24.64 14.89
C LEU A 109 0.55 25.18 13.50
N THR A 110 0.96 26.41 13.21
CA THR A 110 0.73 27.05 11.92
C THR A 110 2.06 27.42 11.30
N ILE A 111 2.29 27.02 10.06
CA ILE A 111 3.47 27.38 9.27
C ILE A 111 2.97 28.21 8.09
N LYS A 112 3.38 29.47 8.00
CA LYS A 112 3.00 30.40 6.93
C LYS A 112 4.26 30.76 6.15
N HIS A 113 4.27 30.49 4.85
CA HIS A 113 5.37 30.71 3.94
C HIS A 113 4.96 31.70 2.84
N GLU A 114 5.75 32.73 2.64
CA GLU A 114 5.56 33.73 1.58
C GLU A 114 5.90 33.15 0.20
N ILE A 115 4.94 33.18 -0.73
CA ILE A 115 5.13 32.61 -2.07
C ILE A 115 5.74 33.66 -2.99
N ASN A 116 6.97 33.42 -3.43
CA ASN A 116 7.61 34.28 -4.42
C ASN A 116 7.08 34.01 -5.84
N ILE A 117 6.85 35.07 -6.63
CA ILE A 117 6.34 35.00 -8.00
C ILE A 117 7.19 34.14 -8.96
N LEU A 118 8.52 34.06 -8.76
CA LEU A 118 9.39 33.19 -9.56
C LEU A 118 9.28 31.73 -9.12
N HIS A 119 9.08 31.50 -7.82
CA HIS A 119 8.83 30.16 -7.26
C HIS A 119 7.46 29.64 -7.73
N ALA A 120 6.43 30.50 -7.74
CA ALA A 120 5.13 30.19 -8.33
C ALA A 120 5.24 29.79 -9.82
N LYS A 121 6.10 30.45 -10.60
CA LYS A 121 6.36 30.09 -12.01
C LYS A 121 7.02 28.71 -12.16
N LYS A 122 7.95 28.34 -11.26
CA LYS A 122 8.58 27.00 -11.23
C LYS A 122 7.56 25.89 -10.96
N HIS A 123 6.56 26.15 -10.12
CA HIS A 123 5.47 25.22 -9.79
C HIS A 123 4.24 25.36 -10.70
N GLY A 124 4.37 26.06 -11.83
CA GLY A 124 3.28 26.57 -12.68
C GLY A 124 2.26 25.55 -13.20
N SER A 125 2.45 24.25 -13.02
CA SER A 125 1.43 23.22 -13.32
C SER A 125 0.33 23.11 -12.27
N TYR A 126 0.55 23.50 -11.01
CA TYR A 126 -0.43 23.35 -9.92
C TYR A 126 -1.37 24.55 -9.76
N LEU A 127 -0.96 25.72 -10.27
CA LEU A 127 -1.73 26.96 -10.19
C LEU A 127 -2.57 27.24 -11.45
N VAL A 128 -2.65 26.29 -12.39
CA VAL A 128 -3.36 26.46 -13.68
C VAL A 128 -4.87 26.71 -13.48
N ASP A 129 -5.45 26.24 -12.37
CA ASP A 129 -6.84 26.52 -11.98
C ASP A 129 -7.01 27.85 -11.20
N LEU A 130 -5.92 28.50 -10.78
CA LEU A 130 -5.92 29.82 -10.13
C LEU A 130 -5.61 30.87 -11.20
N ASN A 131 -6.65 31.21 -11.96
CA ASN A 131 -6.63 32.14 -13.10
C ASN A 131 -5.51 33.20 -13.05
N TYR A 132 -4.52 32.95 -13.91
CA TYR A 132 -3.56 33.88 -14.47
C TYR A 132 -4.21 35.25 -14.67
N ILE A 133 -3.76 36.27 -13.92
CA ILE A 133 -3.47 37.64 -14.40
C ILE A 133 -3.19 38.61 -13.23
N PHE A 134 -3.67 38.39 -11.97
CA PHE A 134 -3.31 39.31 -10.85
C PHE A 134 -3.16 38.76 -9.41
N ASN A 135 -3.48 37.50 -9.08
CA ASN A 135 -3.45 37.03 -7.68
C ASN A 135 -2.64 35.75 -7.46
N VAL A 136 -1.31 35.82 -7.52
CA VAL A 136 -0.49 34.79 -6.84
C VAL A 136 -0.82 34.91 -5.34
N PRO A 137 -1.25 33.82 -4.66
CA PRO A 137 -1.43 33.87 -3.22
C PRO A 137 -0.14 34.38 -2.58
N MET A 138 -0.26 35.35 -1.68
CA MET A 138 0.92 35.93 -1.04
C MET A 138 1.54 34.92 -0.07
N TYR A 139 0.70 34.03 0.51
CA TYR A 139 1.17 33.03 1.46
C TYR A 139 0.55 31.65 1.24
N GLU A 140 1.36 30.61 1.44
CA GLU A 140 0.93 29.25 1.73
C GLU A 140 0.93 29.05 3.24
N GLN A 141 -0.14 28.49 3.79
CA GLN A 141 -0.23 28.19 5.21
C GLN A 141 -0.59 26.72 5.43
N VAL A 142 0.23 26.01 6.20
CA VAL A 142 -0.06 24.64 6.68
C VAL A 142 -0.40 24.71 8.16
N GLU A 143 -1.55 24.15 8.54
CA GLU A 143 -2.03 24.13 9.91
C GLU A 143 -2.22 22.68 10.38
N PHE A 144 -1.61 22.35 11.52
CA PHE A 144 -1.82 21.10 12.25
C PHE A 144 -2.62 21.38 13.53
N ASN A 145 -3.86 20.92 13.57
CA ASN A 145 -4.73 21.05 14.73
C ASN A 145 -4.74 19.76 15.56
N ILE A 146 -3.95 19.76 16.63
CA ILE A 146 -3.74 18.62 17.52
C ILE A 146 -4.98 18.33 18.36
N ARG A 147 -5.83 19.33 18.60
CA ARG A 147 -7.05 19.16 19.42
C ARG A 147 -8.03 18.17 18.78
N ASN A 148 -8.23 18.27 17.47
CA ASN A 148 -9.21 17.48 16.73
C ASN A 148 -8.59 16.56 15.66
N GLY A 149 -7.28 16.63 15.47
CA GLY A 149 -6.54 15.81 14.52
C GLY A 149 -6.69 16.24 13.07
N HIS A 150 -7.27 17.41 12.83
CA HIS A 150 -7.42 17.96 11.49
C HIS A 150 -6.14 18.69 11.07
N SER A 151 -5.77 18.50 9.81
CA SER A 151 -4.73 19.28 9.16
C SER A 151 -5.29 19.93 7.91
N CYS A 152 -4.92 21.17 7.64
CA CYS A 152 -5.33 21.86 6.42
C CYS A 152 -4.19 22.66 5.79
N ILE A 153 -4.26 22.82 4.48
CA ILE A 153 -3.45 23.77 3.72
C ILE A 153 -4.36 24.92 3.25
N ARG A 154 -3.86 26.15 3.32
CA ARG A 154 -4.56 27.36 2.89
C ARG A 154 -3.65 28.21 2.01
N TYR A 155 -4.24 28.82 0.99
CA TYR A 155 -3.60 29.86 0.21
C TYR A 155 -4.25 31.19 0.53
N ILE A 156 -3.45 32.18 0.91
CA ILE A 156 -3.89 33.43 1.52
C ILE A 156 -3.45 34.60 0.65
N GLY A 157 -4.37 35.55 0.42
CA GLY A 157 -4.13 36.80 -0.30
C GLY A 157 -3.35 37.82 0.53
N LYS A 158 -3.19 39.04 0.00
CA LYS A 158 -2.44 40.13 0.67
C LYS A 158 -3.08 40.59 1.97
N ASP A 159 -4.41 40.58 2.04
CA ASP A 159 -5.18 41.09 3.19
C ASP A 159 -5.57 39.96 4.17
N ASP A 160 -4.76 38.90 4.25
CA ASP A 160 -5.05 37.67 5.02
C ASP A 160 -6.37 36.95 4.63
N THR A 161 -6.96 37.31 3.48
CA THR A 161 -8.17 36.67 2.96
C THR A 161 -7.85 35.26 2.46
N PRO A 162 -8.53 34.20 2.97
CA PRO A 162 -8.33 32.85 2.47
C PRO A 162 -8.89 32.73 1.05
N LEU A 163 -8.01 32.47 0.08
CA LEU A 163 -8.36 32.26 -1.32
C LEU A 163 -8.76 30.79 -1.59
N TYR A 164 -8.11 29.87 -0.88
CA TYR A 164 -8.35 28.43 -0.98
C TYR A 164 -8.04 27.76 0.36
N ILE A 165 -8.85 26.76 0.73
CA ILE A 165 -8.66 25.94 1.93
C ILE A 165 -8.94 24.49 1.55
N GLN A 166 -8.02 23.60 1.91
CA GLN A 166 -8.18 22.16 1.70
C GLN A 166 -7.82 21.38 2.96
N ASP A 167 -8.74 20.49 3.37
CA ASP A 167 -8.47 19.51 4.42
C ASP A 167 -7.54 18.42 3.86
N ILE A 168 -6.37 18.27 4.49
CA ILE A 168 -5.33 17.31 4.11
C ILE A 168 -5.21 16.14 5.10
N THR A 169 -6.10 16.05 6.10
CA THR A 169 -6.08 15.04 7.17
C THR A 169 -6.07 13.60 6.66
N ASN A 170 -6.75 13.35 5.53
CA ASN A 170 -6.78 12.06 4.85
C ASN A 170 -6.01 12.07 3.52
N LYS A 171 -5.35 13.19 3.16
CA LYS A 171 -4.66 13.37 1.88
C LYS A 171 -3.32 14.08 2.09
N PRO A 172 -2.43 13.53 2.93
CA PRO A 172 -1.17 14.19 3.28
C PRO A 172 -0.24 14.34 2.08
N THR A 173 -0.38 13.50 1.04
CA THR A 173 0.34 13.62 -0.24
C THR A 173 0.15 14.96 -0.95
N ILE A 174 -0.87 15.75 -0.59
CA ILE A 174 -1.00 17.13 -1.10
C ILE A 174 0.20 17.98 -0.68
N LEU A 175 0.75 17.74 0.51
CA LEU A 175 2.00 18.40 0.96
C LEU A 175 3.21 17.97 0.13
N SER A 176 3.11 16.86 -0.62
CA SER A 176 4.23 16.43 -1.46
C SER A 176 4.55 17.38 -2.59
N ASN A 177 3.62 18.27 -2.92
CA ASN A 177 3.73 19.24 -4.02
C ASN A 177 3.61 20.69 -3.54
N CYS A 178 3.55 20.94 -2.22
CA CYS A 178 3.42 22.29 -1.68
C CYS A 178 4.73 23.07 -1.71
N PHE A 179 4.66 24.40 -1.65
CA PHE A 179 5.85 25.26 -1.70
C PHE A 179 6.74 25.05 -0.46
N LEU A 180 6.14 24.90 0.71
CA LEU A 180 6.80 24.70 1.99
C LEU A 180 7.67 23.43 2.03
N LYS A 181 7.38 22.41 1.21
CA LYS A 181 8.15 21.16 1.21
C LYS A 181 9.60 21.37 0.77
N GLU A 182 9.85 22.22 -0.22
CA GLU A 182 11.22 22.52 -0.67
C GLU A 182 12.04 23.12 0.49
N TRP A 183 11.44 24.05 1.23
CA TRP A 183 12.04 24.69 2.40
C TRP A 183 12.23 23.71 3.56
N PHE A 184 11.20 22.93 3.88
CA PHE A 184 11.26 21.91 4.91
C PHE A 184 12.39 20.92 4.65
N ASN A 185 12.54 20.43 3.41
CA ASN A 185 13.58 19.45 3.08
C ASN A 185 14.99 20.03 3.13
N ARG A 186 15.14 21.29 2.71
CA ARG A 186 16.42 21.97 2.56
C ARG A 186 17.00 22.48 3.88
N PHE A 187 16.17 22.92 4.82
CA PHE A 187 16.64 23.61 6.03
C PHE A 187 16.30 22.85 7.31
N ASP A 188 17.32 22.32 7.99
CA ASP A 188 17.13 21.54 9.21
C ASP A 188 16.55 22.35 10.37
N ILE A 189 16.82 23.67 10.41
CA ILE A 189 16.21 24.56 11.41
C ILE A 189 14.67 24.53 11.33
N ILE A 190 14.10 24.52 10.12
CA ILE A 190 12.65 24.43 9.93
C ILE A 190 12.12 23.10 10.46
N LYS A 191 12.78 21.99 10.12
CA LYS A 191 12.40 20.64 10.61
C LYS A 191 12.45 20.59 12.14
N GLN A 192 13.53 21.10 12.73
CA GLN A 192 13.75 21.09 14.16
C GLN A 192 12.73 21.97 14.90
N THR A 193 12.47 23.18 14.43
CA THR A 193 11.46 24.05 15.03
C THR A 193 10.07 23.43 14.97
N ILE A 194 9.67 22.83 13.83
CA ILE A 194 8.37 22.15 13.71
C ILE A 194 8.31 20.97 14.68
N LYS A 195 9.37 20.16 14.76
CA LYS A 195 9.46 19.03 15.69
C LYS A 195 9.32 19.48 17.15
N GLU A 196 10.12 20.45 17.58
CA GLU A 196 10.09 20.99 18.95
C GLU A 196 8.72 21.60 19.28
N SER A 197 8.16 22.38 18.36
CA SER A 197 6.82 22.98 18.54
C SER A 197 5.75 21.92 18.73
N MET A 198 5.77 20.86 17.90
CA MET A 198 4.82 19.74 18.01
C MET A 198 4.98 19.02 19.34
N GLN A 199 6.21 18.70 19.75
CA GLN A 199 6.49 18.04 21.03
C GLN A 199 6.07 18.89 22.24
N LYS A 200 6.24 20.23 22.16
CA LYS A 200 5.81 21.17 23.19
C LYS A 200 4.28 21.23 23.30
N ILE A 201 3.55 21.21 22.18
CA ILE A 201 2.09 21.17 22.18
C ILE A 201 1.56 19.83 22.73
N THR A 202 2.10 18.71 22.25
CA THR A 202 1.57 17.38 22.62
C THR A 202 2.06 16.91 23.98
N LYS A 203 3.18 17.46 24.49
CA LYS A 203 3.92 16.94 25.64
C LYS A 203 4.37 15.49 25.44
N THR A 204 4.62 15.09 24.20
CA THR A 204 5.08 13.75 23.83
C THR A 204 6.28 13.84 22.92
N THR A 205 7.15 12.82 22.94
CA THR A 205 8.21 12.68 21.96
C THR A 205 7.63 12.30 20.60
N LEU A 206 8.17 12.91 19.55
CA LEU A 206 7.87 12.54 18.18
C LEU A 206 8.78 11.35 17.79
N PRO A 207 8.23 10.24 17.25
CA PRO A 207 9.04 9.19 16.65
C PRO A 207 10.02 9.76 15.62
N VAL A 208 11.28 9.34 15.67
CA VAL A 208 12.35 9.90 14.81
C VAL A 208 11.99 9.77 13.33
N ASP A 209 11.49 8.62 12.91
CA ASP A 209 11.08 8.35 11.52
C ASP A 209 9.97 9.30 11.01
N LEU A 210 9.12 9.79 11.93
CA LEU A 210 8.05 10.73 11.57
C LEU A 210 8.56 12.16 11.38
N SER A 211 9.72 12.54 11.91
CA SER A 211 10.26 13.89 11.72
C SER A 211 10.84 14.17 10.33
N ASN A 212 10.98 13.15 9.49
CA ASN A 212 11.69 13.24 8.22
C ASN A 212 10.89 13.88 7.08
N THR A 213 9.56 13.87 7.15
CA THR A 213 8.70 14.38 6.06
C THR A 213 7.56 15.23 6.62
N LEU A 214 7.13 16.24 5.87
CA LEU A 214 6.04 17.13 6.27
C LEU A 214 4.71 16.38 6.35
N GLU A 215 4.52 15.39 5.47
CA GLU A 215 3.38 14.49 5.40
C GLU A 215 3.18 13.73 6.73
N ASN A 216 4.27 13.29 7.37
CA ASN A 216 4.21 12.54 8.62
C ASN A 216 3.64 13.36 9.79
N TYR A 217 3.79 14.69 9.78
CA TYR A 217 3.20 15.57 10.79
C TYR A 217 1.66 15.60 10.73
N VAL A 218 1.06 15.30 9.56
CA VAL A 218 -0.40 15.10 9.45
C VAL A 218 -0.82 13.89 10.27
N PHE A 219 -0.11 12.77 10.19
CA PHE A 219 -0.43 11.59 10.99
C PHE A 219 -0.20 11.82 12.47
N PHE A 220 0.91 12.46 12.84
CA PHE A 220 1.19 12.77 14.23
C PHE A 220 0.13 13.68 14.84
N SER A 221 -0.36 14.67 14.08
CA SER A 221 -1.45 15.54 14.54
C SER A 221 -2.73 14.76 14.86
N ARG A 222 -2.95 13.65 14.15
CA ARG A 222 -4.14 12.80 14.25
C ARG A 222 -4.03 11.69 15.28
N PHE A 223 -2.84 11.22 15.64
CA PHE A 223 -2.65 10.08 16.54
C PHE A 223 -1.64 10.43 17.62
N VAL A 224 -1.99 11.38 18.48
CA VAL A 224 -1.06 11.95 19.44
C VAL A 224 -0.70 10.95 20.55
N GLY A 225 0.60 10.78 20.77
CA GLY A 225 1.14 9.95 21.86
C GLY A 225 1.31 8.47 21.55
N PHE A 226 0.97 8.01 20.34
CA PHE A 226 1.30 6.63 19.93
C PHE A 226 2.78 6.48 19.60
N ASP A 227 3.31 5.28 19.77
CA ASP A 227 4.70 4.96 19.44
C ASP A 227 4.91 4.76 17.93
N ALA A 228 6.17 4.62 17.49
CA ALA A 228 6.52 4.44 16.09
C ALA A 228 5.83 3.22 15.44
N SER A 229 5.67 2.12 16.18
CA SER A 229 5.12 0.86 15.65
C SER A 229 3.67 1.02 15.20
N PHE A 230 2.89 1.87 15.90
CA PHE A 230 1.53 2.20 15.52
C PHE A 230 1.46 2.80 14.10
N TYR A 231 2.35 3.75 13.79
CA TYR A 231 2.36 4.43 12.50
C TYR A 231 2.81 3.53 11.36
N LEU A 232 3.74 2.61 11.63
CA LEU A 232 4.20 1.60 10.66
C LEU A 232 3.12 0.56 10.33
N ALA A 233 2.13 0.38 11.22
CA ALA A 233 1.04 -0.57 11.06
C ALA A 233 -0.24 0.04 10.42
N MET A 234 -0.18 1.30 9.97
CA MET A 234 -1.35 2.00 9.45
C MET A 234 -1.90 1.34 8.16
N PRO A 235 -3.21 1.04 8.08
CA PRO A 235 -3.80 0.33 6.95
C PRO A 235 -4.10 1.25 5.76
N TYR A 236 -3.03 1.73 5.12
CA TYR A 236 -3.13 2.59 3.95
C TYR A 236 -3.40 1.83 2.66
N HIS A 237 -4.03 2.53 1.71
CA HIS A 237 -3.94 2.15 0.30
C HIS A 237 -2.49 2.37 -0.18
N LYS A 238 -1.96 1.45 -1.00
CA LYS A 238 -0.55 1.33 -1.41
C LYS A 238 0.11 2.62 -1.95
N THR A 239 -0.66 3.65 -2.31
CA THR A 239 -0.18 4.79 -3.10
C THR A 239 -0.61 6.16 -2.61
N THR A 240 -1.49 6.27 -1.61
CA THR A 240 -2.18 7.55 -1.36
C THR A 240 -2.12 8.06 0.07
N TYR A 241 -1.58 7.27 1.02
CA TYR A 241 -1.71 7.55 2.46
C TYR A 241 -3.17 7.76 2.92
N ILE A 242 -4.13 7.31 2.11
CA ILE A 242 -5.55 7.30 2.43
C ILE A 242 -5.82 5.97 3.13
N PHE A 243 -6.45 6.02 4.30
CA PHE A 243 -6.96 4.82 4.97
C PHE A 243 -7.97 4.14 4.05
N GLN A 244 -7.96 2.81 3.98
CA GLN A 244 -9.00 2.11 3.24
C GLN A 244 -10.39 2.51 3.79
N GLU A 245 -11.38 2.68 2.90
CA GLU A 245 -12.70 3.27 3.20
C GLU A 245 -13.40 2.60 4.39
N TYR A 246 -13.12 1.32 4.62
CA TYR A 246 -13.69 0.52 5.68
C TYR A 246 -13.14 0.82 7.09
N PHE A 247 -12.01 1.53 7.24
CA PHE A 247 -11.49 1.99 8.53
C PHE A 247 -12.17 3.29 8.97
N THR A 248 -13.42 3.16 9.44
CA THR A 248 -14.29 4.29 9.77
C THR A 248 -14.12 4.83 11.20
N ASN A 249 -13.53 4.05 12.12
CA ASN A 249 -13.45 4.41 13.55
C ASN A 249 -12.18 5.20 13.95
N LEU A 250 -11.46 5.75 12.98
CA LEU A 250 -10.16 6.41 13.21
C LEU A 250 -10.23 7.59 14.18
N LYS A 251 -11.38 8.29 14.26
CA LYS A 251 -11.58 9.37 15.24
C LYS A 251 -11.44 8.91 16.68
N ARG A 252 -11.78 7.65 16.99
CA ARG A 252 -11.65 7.09 18.35
C ARG A 252 -10.19 6.85 18.74
N LEU A 253 -9.32 6.74 17.75
CA LEU A 253 -7.89 6.51 17.95
C LEU A 253 -7.10 7.82 18.07
N HIS A 254 -7.77 8.98 18.10
CA HIS A 254 -7.12 10.30 18.06
C HIS A 254 -6.04 10.49 19.13
N ASN A 255 -6.29 10.00 20.33
CA ASN A 255 -5.31 9.95 21.41
C ASN A 255 -5.43 8.66 22.24
N GLN A 256 -4.43 8.40 23.06
CA GLN A 256 -4.37 7.18 23.88
C GLN A 256 -5.58 7.02 24.82
N LYS A 257 -6.13 8.10 25.38
CA LYS A 257 -7.28 8.04 26.29
C LYS A 257 -8.54 7.55 25.56
N THR A 258 -8.89 8.17 24.44
CA THR A 258 -10.06 7.76 23.66
C THR A 258 -9.89 6.37 23.05
N ALA A 259 -8.65 6.00 22.70
CA ALA A 259 -8.34 4.66 22.20
C ALA A 259 -8.51 3.59 23.28
N LEU A 260 -8.11 3.87 24.53
CA LEU A 260 -8.35 2.99 25.67
C LEU A 260 -9.85 2.81 25.93
N GLU A 261 -10.63 3.90 25.97
CA GLU A 261 -12.09 3.84 26.12
C GLU A 261 -12.72 2.98 25.00
N TYR A 262 -12.21 3.11 23.76
CA TYR A 262 -12.67 2.29 22.66
C TYR A 262 -12.30 0.82 22.81
N LEU A 263 -11.07 0.50 23.22
CA LEU A 263 -10.64 -0.87 23.51
C LEU A 263 -11.50 -1.52 24.62
N GLU A 264 -11.84 -0.77 25.67
CA GLU A 264 -12.64 -1.25 26.79
C GLU A 264 -14.09 -1.57 26.41
N SER A 265 -14.58 -1.04 25.28
CA SER A 265 -15.89 -1.41 24.74
C SER A 265 -15.96 -2.86 24.21
N PHE A 266 -14.82 -3.53 24.01
CA PHE A 266 -14.77 -4.91 23.51
C PHE A 266 -14.65 -5.92 24.65
N SER A 267 -15.45 -6.99 24.61
CA SER A 267 -15.52 -7.99 25.69
C SER A 267 -14.17 -8.68 25.96
N PHE A 268 -13.36 -8.92 24.93
CA PHE A 268 -12.06 -9.57 25.05
C PHE A 268 -11.05 -8.74 25.86
N SER A 269 -11.20 -7.41 25.88
CA SER A 269 -10.26 -6.51 26.55
C SER A 269 -10.38 -6.54 28.07
N LYS A 270 -11.37 -7.26 28.63
CA LYS A 270 -11.45 -7.53 30.08
C LYS A 270 -10.25 -8.33 30.59
N LYS A 271 -9.59 -9.11 29.74
CA LYS A 271 -8.42 -9.91 30.12
C LYS A 271 -7.14 -9.04 30.06
N LYS A 272 -6.42 -8.98 31.19
CA LYS A 272 -5.19 -8.18 31.34
C LYS A 272 -4.09 -8.59 30.33
N SER A 273 -3.95 -9.87 30.03
CA SER A 273 -2.98 -10.40 29.07
C SER A 273 -3.21 -9.86 27.65
N ILE A 274 -4.46 -9.83 27.21
CA ILE A 274 -4.85 -9.31 25.90
C ILE A 274 -4.59 -7.81 25.81
N ARG A 275 -5.00 -7.03 26.84
CA ARG A 275 -4.70 -5.59 26.89
C ARG A 275 -3.21 -5.31 26.81
N LYS A 276 -2.40 -6.05 27.57
CA LYS A 276 -0.94 -5.90 27.56
C LYS A 276 -0.39 -6.07 26.13
N LEU A 277 -0.83 -7.11 25.40
CA LEU A 277 -0.39 -7.35 24.03
C LEU A 277 -0.79 -6.21 23.07
N ILE A 278 -2.02 -5.70 23.17
CA ILE A 278 -2.48 -4.58 22.33
C ILE A 278 -1.70 -3.30 22.63
N PHE A 279 -1.34 -3.04 23.88
CA PHE A 279 -0.50 -1.87 24.19
C PHE A 279 0.97 -2.04 23.81
N THR A 280 1.47 -3.29 23.73
CA THR A 280 2.80 -3.58 23.18
C THR A 280 2.83 -3.53 21.65
N ASN A 281 1.72 -3.80 21.00
CA ASN A 281 1.55 -3.69 19.55
C ASN A 281 0.32 -2.81 19.25
N GLN A 282 0.50 -1.49 19.38
CA GLN A 282 -0.58 -0.51 19.30
C GLN A 282 -1.29 -0.52 17.93
N GLY A 283 -0.62 -0.98 16.86
CA GLY A 283 -1.24 -1.14 15.53
C GLY A 283 -2.49 -2.03 15.53
N LEU A 284 -2.63 -2.93 16.50
CA LEU A 284 -3.84 -3.75 16.67
C LEU A 284 -5.11 -2.93 16.94
N LEU A 285 -4.97 -1.67 17.39
CA LEU A 285 -6.10 -0.76 17.61
C LEU A 285 -6.87 -0.42 16.33
N PHE A 286 -6.23 -0.51 15.15
CA PHE A 286 -6.93 -0.35 13.87
C PHE A 286 -7.91 -1.50 13.59
N TYR A 287 -7.65 -2.68 14.16
CA TYR A 287 -8.29 -3.94 13.79
C TYR A 287 -9.09 -4.58 14.95
N LEU A 288 -9.59 -3.77 15.90
CA LEU A 288 -10.28 -4.30 17.08
C LEU A 288 -11.55 -5.10 16.73
N ARG A 289 -12.22 -4.78 15.63
CA ARG A 289 -13.39 -5.54 15.15
C ARG A 289 -12.98 -6.94 14.67
N GLU A 290 -11.91 -7.03 13.90
CA GLU A 290 -11.34 -8.28 13.41
C GLU A 290 -10.79 -9.12 14.56
N CYS A 291 -10.12 -8.49 15.54
CA CYS A 291 -9.73 -9.11 16.80
C CYS A 291 -10.93 -9.70 17.55
N THR A 292 -12.09 -9.02 17.54
CA THR A 292 -13.32 -9.52 18.15
C THR A 292 -13.82 -10.79 17.45
N VAL A 293 -13.84 -10.79 16.12
CA VAL A 293 -14.23 -11.95 15.31
C VAL A 293 -13.32 -13.14 15.61
N LEU A 294 -12.00 -12.94 15.64
CA LEU A 294 -11.03 -13.97 15.99
C LEU A 294 -11.25 -14.49 17.41
N TYR A 295 -11.37 -13.60 18.41
CA TYR A 295 -11.58 -13.99 19.80
C TYR A 295 -12.86 -14.82 19.98
N ASN A 296 -13.96 -14.38 19.37
CA ASN A 296 -15.24 -15.09 19.39
C ASN A 296 -15.24 -16.38 18.57
N THR A 297 -14.21 -16.64 17.77
CA THR A 297 -14.07 -17.90 17.02
C THR A 297 -13.19 -18.90 17.77
N ILE A 298 -12.16 -18.41 18.44
CA ILE A 298 -11.16 -19.22 19.14
C ILE A 298 -11.63 -19.61 20.54
N HIS A 299 -12.30 -18.69 21.26
CA HIS A 299 -12.79 -18.85 22.64
C HIS A 299 -11.74 -19.29 23.68
N ASP A 300 -10.46 -19.27 23.34
CA ASP A 300 -9.32 -19.58 24.20
C ASP A 300 -8.38 -18.36 24.28
N VAL A 301 -8.20 -17.83 25.50
CA VAL A 301 -7.41 -16.63 25.75
C VAL A 301 -5.92 -16.85 25.42
N ASN A 302 -5.37 -18.02 25.69
CA ASN A 302 -3.96 -18.31 25.47
C ASN A 302 -3.68 -18.45 23.98
N VAL A 303 -4.52 -19.21 23.27
CA VAL A 303 -4.42 -19.34 21.81
C VAL A 303 -4.59 -17.99 21.13
N PHE A 304 -5.57 -17.20 21.55
CA PHE A 304 -5.79 -15.86 21.00
C PHE A 304 -4.60 -14.93 21.25
N CYS A 305 -4.04 -14.91 22.46
CA CYS A 305 -2.82 -14.16 22.76
C CYS A 305 -1.65 -14.58 21.87
N ASN A 306 -1.45 -15.88 21.64
CA ASN A 306 -0.39 -16.38 20.75
C ASN A 306 -0.59 -15.93 19.30
N ILE A 307 -1.85 -15.85 18.84
CA ILE A 307 -2.18 -15.35 17.50
C ILE A 307 -1.90 -13.85 17.41
N LEU A 308 -2.29 -13.06 18.41
CA LEU A 308 -1.98 -11.63 18.46
C LEU A 308 -0.47 -11.34 18.48
N ALA A 309 0.31 -12.25 19.04
CA ALA A 309 1.77 -12.19 19.06
C ALA A 309 2.43 -12.73 17.78
N SER A 310 1.66 -13.24 16.80
CA SER A 310 2.22 -13.78 15.55
C SER A 310 2.83 -12.67 14.69
N LYS A 311 3.94 -12.99 14.01
CA LYS A 311 4.53 -12.12 12.99
C LYS A 311 3.61 -11.83 11.79
N TYR A 312 2.61 -12.69 11.54
CA TYR A 312 1.63 -12.53 10.47
C TYR A 312 0.33 -11.87 10.95
N ILE A 313 0.28 -11.30 12.16
CA ILE A 313 -0.97 -10.80 12.76
C ILE A 313 -1.68 -9.78 11.87
N PHE A 314 -0.96 -8.84 11.27
CA PHE A 314 -1.57 -7.85 10.38
C PHE A 314 -2.09 -8.48 9.08
N ASP A 315 -1.42 -9.51 8.55
CA ASP A 315 -1.93 -10.22 7.38
C ASP A 315 -3.17 -11.06 7.71
N ILE A 316 -3.23 -11.65 8.91
CA ILE A 316 -4.40 -12.38 9.41
C ILE A 316 -5.58 -11.42 9.57
N LEU A 317 -5.36 -10.28 10.22
CA LEU A 317 -6.41 -9.27 10.44
C LEU A 317 -6.87 -8.64 9.13
N MET A 318 -5.94 -8.40 8.20
CA MET A 318 -6.26 -7.94 6.85
C MET A 318 -7.07 -8.99 6.07
N LEU A 319 -6.76 -10.28 6.19
CA LEU A 319 -7.54 -11.37 5.59
C LEU A 319 -8.98 -11.38 6.13
N VAL A 320 -9.15 -11.25 7.45
CA VAL A 320 -10.48 -11.15 8.08
C VAL A 320 -11.22 -9.90 7.63
N HIS A 321 -10.51 -8.77 7.54
CA HIS A 321 -11.07 -7.50 7.12
C HIS A 321 -11.58 -7.54 5.66
N ARG A 322 -10.75 -8.01 4.72
CA ARG A 322 -11.07 -8.03 3.29
C ARG A 322 -12.00 -9.17 2.90
N HIS A 323 -11.94 -10.28 3.62
CA HIS A 323 -12.78 -11.46 3.39
C HIS A 323 -13.44 -11.86 4.71
N PRO A 324 -14.53 -11.17 5.13
CA PRO A 324 -15.19 -11.46 6.40
C PRO A 324 -15.59 -12.93 6.55
N THR A 325 -15.97 -13.60 5.46
CA THR A 325 -16.36 -15.03 5.46
C THR A 325 -15.26 -15.98 5.91
N THR A 326 -13.99 -15.55 5.97
CA THR A 326 -12.84 -16.34 6.44
C THR A 326 -13.00 -16.82 7.89
N TYR A 327 -13.87 -16.18 8.69
CA TYR A 327 -14.26 -16.69 10.01
C TYR A 327 -14.82 -18.12 9.94
N THR A 328 -15.48 -18.49 8.83
CA THR A 328 -16.06 -19.83 8.62
C THR A 328 -14.99 -20.90 8.68
N PHE A 329 -13.89 -20.68 7.96
CA PHE A 329 -12.74 -21.58 7.99
C PHE A 329 -12.15 -21.67 9.40
N PHE A 330 -11.91 -20.54 10.08
CA PHE A 330 -11.33 -20.55 11.41
C PHE A 330 -12.21 -21.29 12.42
N ARG A 331 -13.53 -21.06 12.37
CA ARG A 331 -14.51 -21.75 13.21
C ARG A 331 -14.48 -23.25 12.96
N ASP A 332 -14.50 -23.67 11.72
CA ASP A 332 -14.55 -25.09 11.36
C ASP A 332 -13.22 -25.78 11.65
N CYS A 333 -12.10 -25.09 11.44
CA CYS A 333 -10.77 -25.57 11.86
C CYS A 333 -10.69 -25.75 13.37
N CYS A 334 -11.17 -24.77 14.16
CA CYS A 334 -11.22 -24.90 15.62
C CYS A 334 -12.06 -26.12 16.05
N LYS A 335 -13.21 -26.36 15.41
CA LYS A 335 -14.07 -27.51 15.70
C LYS A 335 -13.42 -28.85 15.36
N VAL A 336 -12.75 -28.94 14.21
CA VAL A 336 -12.23 -30.22 13.69
C VAL A 336 -10.85 -30.56 14.25
N LYS A 337 -9.97 -29.57 14.40
CA LYS A 337 -8.55 -29.79 14.78
C LYS A 337 -8.18 -29.20 16.14
N GLY A 338 -9.06 -28.41 16.75
CA GLY A 338 -8.74 -27.62 17.93
C GLY A 338 -8.10 -26.27 17.59
N ALA A 339 -8.34 -25.29 18.45
CA ALA A 339 -7.92 -23.91 18.21
C ALA A 339 -6.39 -23.73 18.20
N SER A 340 -5.64 -24.55 18.94
CA SER A 340 -4.18 -24.50 19.01
C SER A 340 -3.51 -24.69 17.65
N VAL A 341 -4.14 -25.42 16.72
CA VAL A 341 -3.62 -25.65 15.37
C VAL A 341 -3.51 -24.34 14.58
N LEU A 342 -4.46 -23.41 14.74
CA LEU A 342 -4.38 -22.10 14.10
C LEU A 342 -3.17 -21.31 14.62
N SER A 343 -2.99 -21.26 15.94
CA SER A 343 -1.83 -20.60 16.55
C SER A 343 -0.51 -21.24 16.10
N HIS A 344 -0.40 -22.57 16.10
CA HIS A 344 0.80 -23.26 15.61
C HIS A 344 1.06 -22.96 14.13
N LYS A 345 0.00 -22.95 13.30
CA LYS A 345 0.13 -22.61 11.89
C LYS A 345 0.65 -21.18 11.73
N PHE A 346 0.07 -20.21 12.41
CA PHE A 346 0.49 -18.80 12.32
C PHE A 346 1.87 -18.51 12.92
N SER A 347 2.39 -19.41 13.77
CA SER A 347 3.75 -19.30 14.30
C SER A 347 4.77 -20.09 13.47
N SER A 348 4.34 -20.91 12.51
CA SER A 348 5.23 -21.75 11.73
C SER A 348 6.07 -20.93 10.74
N THR A 349 7.35 -21.28 10.61
CA THR A 349 8.28 -20.69 9.63
C THR A 349 8.24 -21.40 8.28
N ASN A 350 7.66 -22.60 8.21
CA ASN A 350 7.77 -23.50 7.05
C ASN A 350 6.47 -23.55 6.25
N PHE A 351 5.77 -22.42 6.08
CA PHE A 351 4.61 -22.35 5.21
C PHE A 351 4.51 -21.02 4.47
N SER A 352 4.06 -21.10 3.23
CA SER A 352 3.70 -19.95 2.41
C SER A 352 2.40 -19.34 2.93
N TRP A 353 2.48 -18.10 3.40
CA TRP A 353 1.32 -17.35 3.86
C TRP A 353 0.32 -17.10 2.72
N TYR A 354 0.83 -16.84 1.52
CA TYR A 354 0.02 -16.65 0.31
C TYR A 354 -0.83 -17.88 -0.02
N ASP A 355 -0.23 -19.07 -0.03
CA ASP A 355 -0.96 -20.31 -0.33
C ASP A 355 -2.00 -20.62 0.73
N PHE A 356 -1.69 -20.32 2.00
CA PHE A 356 -2.63 -20.46 3.10
C PHE A 356 -3.82 -19.50 2.93
N GLN A 357 -3.58 -18.23 2.62
CA GLN A 357 -4.65 -17.26 2.37
C GLN A 357 -5.58 -17.72 1.24
N ASN A 358 -5.02 -18.12 0.09
CA ASN A 358 -5.80 -18.61 -1.05
C ASN A 358 -6.63 -19.84 -0.66
N TYR A 359 -6.03 -20.78 0.06
CA TYR A 359 -6.74 -21.96 0.54
C TYR A 359 -7.90 -21.62 1.48
N VAL A 360 -7.72 -20.68 2.42
CA VAL A 360 -8.81 -20.22 3.30
C VAL A 360 -9.94 -19.58 2.48
N ILE A 361 -9.61 -18.72 1.51
CA ILE A 361 -10.60 -18.04 0.66
C ILE A 361 -11.36 -19.07 -0.20
N ASN A 362 -10.65 -20.01 -0.82
CA ASN A 362 -11.22 -21.07 -1.62
C ASN A 362 -12.15 -21.95 -0.78
N TYR A 363 -11.71 -22.37 0.41
CA TYR A 363 -12.54 -23.13 1.35
C TYR A 363 -13.86 -22.41 1.68
N CYS A 364 -13.79 -21.10 1.95
CA CYS A 364 -14.97 -20.31 2.26
C CYS A 364 -15.90 -20.11 1.06
N SER A 365 -15.44 -20.40 -0.16
CA SER A 365 -16.24 -20.36 -1.39
C SER A 365 -16.92 -21.69 -1.70
N LEU A 366 -16.49 -22.79 -1.06
CA LEU A 366 -17.09 -24.11 -1.20
C LEU A 366 -18.50 -24.16 -0.61
N ASN A 367 -19.36 -25.02 -1.15
CA ASN A 367 -20.65 -25.32 -0.52
C ASN A 367 -20.48 -26.19 0.74
N HIS A 368 -21.54 -26.35 1.53
CA HIS A 368 -21.49 -27.09 2.80
C HIS A 368 -21.01 -28.55 2.65
N ILE A 369 -21.39 -29.25 1.57
CA ILE A 369 -21.01 -30.66 1.35
C ILE A 369 -19.51 -30.75 1.05
N GLU A 370 -19.00 -29.85 0.21
CA GLU A 370 -17.59 -29.78 -0.14
C GLU A 370 -16.72 -29.37 1.05
N GLN A 371 -17.19 -28.41 1.86
CA GLN A 371 -16.55 -28.04 3.12
C GLN A 371 -16.42 -29.24 4.06
N MET A 372 -17.48 -30.05 4.22
CA MET A 372 -17.42 -31.27 5.02
C MET A 372 -16.45 -32.31 4.45
N SER A 373 -16.39 -32.43 3.11
CA SER A 373 -15.42 -33.31 2.44
C SER A 373 -13.99 -32.88 2.71
N GLU A 374 -13.71 -31.58 2.61
CA GLU A 374 -12.40 -31.01 2.86
C GLU A 374 -11.99 -31.14 4.34
N GLN A 375 -12.92 -30.90 5.27
CA GLN A 375 -12.71 -31.12 6.71
C GLN A 375 -12.26 -32.56 7.02
N LYS A 376 -12.76 -33.58 6.29
CA LYS A 376 -12.32 -34.97 6.48
C LYS A 376 -10.86 -35.19 6.07
N LYS A 377 -10.35 -34.44 5.09
CA LYS A 377 -8.95 -34.52 4.62
C LYS A 377 -7.97 -33.92 5.62
N TRP A 378 -8.43 -32.97 6.44
CA TRP A 378 -7.59 -32.24 7.40
C TRP A 378 -6.82 -33.11 8.40
N LYS A 379 -7.23 -34.37 8.62
CA LYS A 379 -6.47 -35.34 9.42
C LYS A 379 -5.05 -35.56 8.89
N LYS A 380 -4.85 -35.48 7.57
CA LYS A 380 -3.55 -35.67 6.90
C LYS A 380 -2.74 -34.37 6.76
N GLY A 381 -3.33 -33.22 7.12
CA GLY A 381 -2.77 -31.89 6.88
C GLY A 381 -3.71 -31.02 6.06
N PHE A 382 -3.32 -29.76 5.83
CA PHE A 382 -4.03 -28.89 4.88
C PHE A 382 -3.43 -29.13 3.49
N CYS A 383 -4.27 -29.47 2.51
CA CYS A 383 -3.84 -29.69 1.14
C CYS A 383 -4.05 -28.41 0.34
N PHE A 384 -2.97 -27.64 0.13
CA PHE A 384 -3.01 -26.32 -0.52
C PHE A 384 -3.15 -26.38 -2.06
N PHE A 385 -3.74 -27.45 -2.61
CA PHE A 385 -3.88 -27.61 -4.05
C PHE A 385 -5.17 -26.97 -4.58
N ASN A 386 -5.03 -26.35 -5.75
CA ASN A 386 -6.02 -25.51 -6.44
C ASN A 386 -7.12 -26.32 -7.16
N ASP A 387 -7.44 -27.51 -6.65
CA ASP A 387 -8.50 -28.34 -7.23
C ASP A 387 -9.86 -27.78 -6.77
N MET A 388 -10.25 -26.64 -7.34
CA MET A 388 -11.52 -25.94 -7.05
C MET A 388 -12.78 -26.78 -7.33
N ILE A 389 -12.65 -28.03 -7.77
CA ILE A 389 -13.77 -28.89 -8.15
C ILE A 389 -13.55 -30.28 -7.56
N SER A 390 -13.87 -30.47 -6.29
CA SER A 390 -13.88 -31.82 -5.67
C SER A 390 -15.12 -32.65 -6.02
N THR A 391 -15.97 -32.14 -6.92
CA THR A 391 -17.09 -32.89 -7.50
C THR A 391 -17.27 -32.46 -8.95
N PRO A 392 -16.85 -33.26 -9.95
CA PRO A 392 -17.04 -32.90 -11.35
C PRO A 392 -18.54 -32.85 -11.65
N TYR A 393 -19.06 -31.66 -11.90
CA TYR A 393 -20.37 -31.52 -12.52
C TYR A 393 -20.26 -31.94 -13.98
N SER A 394 -21.26 -32.66 -14.47
CA SER A 394 -21.39 -32.91 -15.90
C SER A 394 -21.76 -31.60 -16.58
N LEU A 395 -20.79 -30.98 -17.23
CA LEU A 395 -20.95 -29.73 -17.97
C LEU A 395 -20.88 -30.03 -19.46
N PRO A 396 -21.74 -29.42 -20.31
CA PRO A 396 -21.61 -29.52 -21.75
C PRO A 396 -20.23 -29.05 -22.20
N LEU A 397 -19.59 -29.79 -23.12
CA LEU A 397 -18.35 -29.33 -23.74
C LEU A 397 -18.62 -28.06 -24.56
N ILE A 398 -17.72 -27.09 -24.50
CA ILE A 398 -17.85 -25.82 -25.25
C ILE A 398 -17.85 -26.12 -26.75
N HIS A 399 -16.90 -26.94 -27.21
CA HIS A 399 -16.78 -27.36 -28.60
C HIS A 399 -17.30 -28.78 -28.78
N ARG A 400 -18.63 -28.93 -28.81
CA ARG A 400 -19.27 -30.19 -29.18
C ARG A 400 -19.08 -30.46 -30.66
N LEU A 401 -18.61 -31.66 -30.98
CA LEU A 401 -18.64 -32.16 -32.33
C LEU A 401 -20.07 -32.56 -32.68
N SER A 402 -20.49 -32.29 -33.90
CA SER A 402 -21.80 -32.71 -34.38
C SER A 402 -21.89 -34.25 -34.36
N SER A 403 -23.09 -34.78 -34.14
CA SER A 403 -23.33 -36.23 -34.10
C SER A 403 -22.99 -36.93 -35.41
N ASN A 404 -22.84 -36.19 -36.51
CA ASN A 404 -22.37 -36.71 -37.79
C ASN A 404 -20.95 -37.32 -37.73
N VAL A 405 -20.13 -36.93 -36.74
CA VAL A 405 -18.81 -37.55 -36.55
C VAL A 405 -18.87 -38.94 -35.94
N ASN A 406 -20.03 -39.34 -35.42
CA ASN A 406 -20.22 -40.68 -34.88
C ASN A 406 -20.34 -41.68 -36.04
N ALA A 407 -19.43 -42.65 -36.11
CA ALA A 407 -19.37 -43.60 -37.20
C ALA A 407 -18.83 -44.95 -36.74
N THR A 408 -19.10 -46.01 -37.50
CA THR A 408 -18.44 -47.31 -37.33
C THR A 408 -17.63 -47.62 -38.57
N ILE A 409 -16.31 -47.75 -38.42
CA ILE A 409 -15.38 -48.02 -39.52
C ILE A 409 -14.55 -49.25 -39.16
N ARG A 410 -14.61 -50.29 -39.99
CA ARG A 410 -13.86 -51.56 -39.81
C ARG A 410 -14.00 -52.16 -38.39
N GLY A 411 -15.19 -52.07 -37.80
CA GLY A 411 -15.47 -52.58 -36.44
C GLY A 411 -15.07 -51.65 -35.28
N TYR A 412 -14.52 -50.47 -35.58
CA TYR A 412 -14.23 -49.43 -34.59
C TYR A 412 -15.34 -48.39 -34.56
N GLN A 413 -15.88 -48.13 -33.39
CA GLN A 413 -16.94 -47.15 -33.16
C GLN A 413 -16.33 -45.83 -32.69
N PHE A 414 -16.61 -44.75 -33.41
CA PHE A 414 -16.24 -43.39 -33.07
C PHE A 414 -17.45 -42.70 -32.45
N ILE A 415 -17.28 -42.12 -31.26
CA ILE A 415 -18.35 -41.51 -30.49
C ILE A 415 -17.87 -40.15 -29.97
N ALA A 416 -18.51 -39.07 -30.39
CA ALA A 416 -18.31 -37.74 -29.84
C ALA A 416 -18.82 -37.68 -28.40
N LEU A 417 -17.99 -37.14 -27.52
CA LEU A 417 -18.36 -36.84 -26.15
C LEU A 417 -19.01 -35.46 -26.08
N ASN A 418 -20.03 -35.33 -25.25
CA ASN A 418 -20.86 -34.13 -25.17
C ASN A 418 -20.70 -33.36 -23.86
N ASN A 419 -20.17 -34.00 -22.83
CA ASN A 419 -20.02 -33.40 -21.51
C ASN A 419 -18.78 -33.93 -20.77
N THR A 420 -18.40 -33.21 -19.72
CA THR A 420 -17.23 -33.53 -18.88
C THR A 420 -17.35 -34.88 -18.15
N ALA A 421 -18.57 -35.36 -17.84
CA ALA A 421 -18.73 -36.66 -17.20
C ALA A 421 -18.40 -37.82 -18.17
N GLU A 422 -18.81 -37.71 -19.42
CA GLU A 422 -18.43 -38.65 -20.47
C GLU A 422 -16.91 -38.65 -20.69
N CYS A 423 -16.27 -37.48 -20.67
CA CYS A 423 -14.81 -37.36 -20.71
C CYS A 423 -14.17 -38.06 -19.51
N TYR A 424 -14.66 -37.80 -18.30
CA TYR A 424 -14.17 -38.42 -17.08
C TYR A 424 -14.24 -39.96 -17.15
N TYR A 425 -15.40 -40.53 -17.48
CA TYR A 425 -15.59 -41.98 -17.54
C TYR A 425 -14.75 -42.64 -18.64
N ALA A 426 -14.63 -42.00 -19.80
CA ALA A 426 -13.75 -42.48 -20.85
C ALA A 426 -12.27 -42.39 -20.44
N GLY A 427 -11.88 -41.31 -19.75
CA GLY A 427 -10.54 -41.11 -19.22
C GLY A 427 -10.15 -42.13 -18.17
N GLU A 428 -11.04 -42.45 -17.24
CA GLU A 428 -10.88 -43.53 -16.25
C GLU A 428 -10.70 -44.90 -16.94
N ALA A 429 -11.53 -45.20 -17.94
CA ALA A 429 -11.44 -46.45 -18.68
C ALA A 429 -10.14 -46.56 -19.51
N LEU A 430 -9.66 -45.44 -20.04
CA LEU A 430 -8.41 -45.36 -20.80
C LEU A 430 -7.19 -45.14 -19.91
N GLN A 431 -7.36 -44.83 -18.61
CA GLN A 431 -6.30 -44.40 -17.70
C GLN A 431 -5.42 -43.29 -18.32
N ASN A 432 -6.05 -42.27 -18.91
CA ASN A 432 -5.36 -41.23 -19.65
C ASN A 432 -5.75 -39.81 -19.17
N CYS A 433 -5.16 -38.77 -19.74
CA CYS A 433 -5.38 -37.38 -19.31
C CYS A 433 -6.82 -36.88 -19.52
N LEU A 434 -7.69 -37.65 -20.19
CA LEU A 434 -9.08 -37.26 -20.39
C LEU A 434 -9.87 -37.19 -19.06
N GLN A 435 -9.41 -37.89 -18.01
CA GLN A 435 -10.03 -37.87 -16.68
C GLN A 435 -10.04 -36.48 -16.02
N SER A 436 -9.12 -35.59 -16.44
CA SER A 436 -9.00 -34.21 -15.96
C SER A 436 -9.28 -33.20 -17.08
N TRP A 437 -10.02 -33.59 -18.12
CA TRP A 437 -10.32 -32.77 -19.29
C TRP A 437 -11.47 -31.79 -19.01
N GLY A 438 -11.22 -30.84 -18.11
CA GLY A 438 -12.17 -29.80 -17.72
C GLY A 438 -11.93 -28.44 -18.38
N ASP A 439 -10.75 -28.22 -18.95
CA ASP A 439 -10.21 -26.88 -19.25
C ASP A 439 -9.90 -26.61 -20.73
N CYS A 440 -10.40 -27.43 -21.67
CA CYS A 440 -9.98 -27.35 -23.07
C CYS A 440 -11.14 -27.02 -24.02
N ASP A 441 -10.91 -26.06 -24.92
CA ASP A 441 -11.82 -25.62 -26.00
C ASP A 441 -11.93 -26.63 -27.17
N SER A 442 -11.73 -27.93 -26.93
CA SER A 442 -11.67 -28.93 -28.01
C SER A 442 -12.79 -29.96 -27.89
N GLY A 443 -13.25 -30.42 -29.05
CA GLY A 443 -14.16 -31.56 -29.15
C GLY A 443 -13.42 -32.87 -28.94
N VAL A 444 -14.04 -33.82 -28.27
CA VAL A 444 -13.43 -35.12 -27.99
C VAL A 444 -14.25 -36.23 -28.64
N VAL A 445 -13.56 -37.14 -29.32
CA VAL A 445 -14.12 -38.39 -29.86
C VAL A 445 -13.40 -39.56 -29.20
N VAL A 446 -14.15 -40.52 -28.69
CA VAL A 446 -13.60 -41.79 -28.21
C VAL A 446 -13.78 -42.86 -29.26
N VAL A 447 -12.82 -43.79 -29.28
CA VAL A 447 -12.87 -44.98 -30.12
C VAL A 447 -13.14 -46.19 -29.25
N LYS A 448 -14.15 -46.97 -29.62
CA LYS A 448 -14.48 -48.26 -29.00
C LYS A 448 -14.30 -49.41 -29.98
N GLN A 449 -13.88 -50.56 -29.45
CA GLN A 449 -13.90 -51.84 -30.16
C GLN A 449 -14.40 -52.90 -29.19
N ASN A 450 -15.34 -53.75 -29.62
CA ASN A 450 -15.99 -54.76 -28.76
C ASN A 450 -16.49 -54.17 -27.43
N SER A 451 -17.13 -52.99 -27.50
CA SER A 451 -17.66 -52.24 -26.35
C SER A 451 -16.63 -51.70 -25.34
N LYS A 452 -15.32 -51.85 -25.60
CA LYS A 452 -14.25 -51.29 -24.76
C LYS A 452 -13.66 -50.02 -25.36
N PHE A 453 -13.39 -49.02 -24.52
CA PHE A 453 -12.63 -47.84 -24.93
C PHE A 453 -11.19 -48.22 -25.24
N ILE A 454 -10.67 -47.80 -26.38
CA ILE A 454 -9.29 -48.11 -26.81
C ILE A 454 -8.46 -46.85 -27.09
N ALA A 455 -9.11 -45.74 -27.45
CA ALA A 455 -8.46 -44.46 -27.69
C ALA A 455 -9.41 -43.27 -27.50
N SER A 456 -8.84 -42.08 -27.36
CA SER A 456 -9.50 -40.79 -27.43
C SER A 456 -8.77 -39.87 -28.42
N ILE A 457 -9.53 -39.03 -29.12
CA ILE A 457 -9.09 -38.12 -30.18
C ILE A 457 -9.60 -36.73 -29.80
N GLU A 458 -8.68 -35.78 -29.71
CA GLU A 458 -8.99 -34.37 -29.55
C GLU A 458 -9.06 -33.71 -30.93
N VAL A 459 -10.16 -33.01 -31.19
CA VAL A 459 -10.43 -32.26 -32.42
C VAL A 459 -10.66 -30.79 -32.09
N PHE A 460 -9.87 -29.92 -32.69
CA PHE A 460 -10.01 -28.47 -32.57
C PHE A 460 -9.99 -27.85 -33.97
N ASN A 461 -10.90 -26.90 -34.24
CA ASN A 461 -10.98 -26.21 -35.53
C ASN A 461 -10.89 -27.13 -36.76
N HIS A 462 -11.67 -28.23 -36.76
CA HIS A 462 -11.69 -29.24 -37.82
C HIS A 462 -10.34 -29.93 -38.09
N ALA A 463 -9.47 -30.03 -37.08
CA ALA A 463 -8.22 -30.78 -37.14
C ALA A 463 -8.04 -31.66 -35.90
N ILE A 464 -7.46 -32.85 -36.08
CA ILE A 464 -7.03 -33.69 -34.96
C ILE A 464 -5.79 -33.03 -34.35
N VAL A 465 -5.89 -32.63 -33.09
CA VAL A 465 -4.79 -32.05 -32.31
C VAL A 465 -3.93 -33.15 -31.73
N GLN A 466 -4.57 -34.17 -31.17
CA GLN A 466 -3.91 -35.37 -30.67
C GLN A 466 -4.86 -36.55 -30.66
N ALA A 467 -4.27 -37.75 -30.67
CA ALA A 467 -4.98 -38.99 -30.39
C ALA A 467 -4.12 -39.84 -29.45
N ARG A 468 -4.73 -40.39 -28.41
CA ARG A 468 -4.06 -41.15 -27.35
C ARG A 468 -4.82 -42.43 -27.05
N SER A 469 -4.10 -43.53 -26.91
CA SER A 469 -4.65 -44.79 -26.44
C SER A 469 -4.56 -44.89 -24.91
N ILE A 470 -4.76 -46.10 -24.38
CA ILE A 470 -4.64 -46.42 -22.96
C ILE A 470 -3.29 -45.91 -22.41
N GLY A 471 -3.31 -45.28 -21.23
CA GLY A 471 -2.11 -44.79 -20.56
C GLY A 471 -1.41 -43.62 -21.28
N ASN A 472 -2.15 -42.79 -22.03
CA ASN A 472 -1.62 -41.69 -22.85
C ASN A 472 -0.62 -42.11 -23.94
N GLN A 473 -0.62 -43.39 -24.35
CA GLN A 473 0.28 -43.88 -25.39
C GLN A 473 -0.09 -43.31 -26.77
N ARG A 474 0.90 -43.18 -27.66
CA ARG A 474 0.70 -42.75 -29.05
C ARG A 474 -0.03 -43.84 -29.84
N ILE A 475 -0.97 -43.45 -30.71
CA ILE A 475 -1.75 -44.37 -31.55
C ILE A 475 -0.88 -45.23 -32.48
N SER A 476 0.29 -44.76 -32.88
CA SER A 476 1.20 -45.48 -33.79
C SER A 476 1.61 -46.88 -33.30
N LYS A 477 1.41 -47.18 -32.01
CA LYS A 477 1.68 -48.51 -31.43
C LYS A 477 0.56 -49.53 -31.62
N TYR A 478 -0.62 -49.12 -32.10
CA TYR A 478 -1.77 -50.00 -32.37
C TYR A 478 -1.93 -50.20 -33.87
N GLY A 479 -1.41 -51.33 -34.39
CA GLY A 479 -1.51 -51.69 -35.80
C GLY A 479 -2.97 -51.77 -36.27
N GLY A 480 -3.32 -51.02 -37.32
CA GLY A 480 -4.68 -50.92 -37.88
C GLY A 480 -5.50 -49.73 -37.35
N LEU A 481 -5.23 -49.24 -36.14
CA LEU A 481 -6.01 -48.14 -35.55
C LEU A 481 -5.67 -46.79 -36.19
N LYS A 482 -4.40 -46.57 -36.54
CA LYS A 482 -3.96 -45.34 -37.23
C LYS A 482 -4.71 -45.17 -38.56
N GLU A 483 -4.76 -46.23 -39.36
CA GLU A 483 -5.41 -46.25 -40.66
C GLU A 483 -6.92 -45.99 -40.53
N VAL A 484 -7.56 -46.57 -39.52
CA VAL A 484 -8.99 -46.37 -39.27
C VAL A 484 -9.31 -44.95 -38.80
N ILE A 485 -8.44 -44.32 -38.01
CA ILE A 485 -8.57 -42.90 -37.65
C ILE A 485 -8.40 -42.00 -38.88
N ILE A 486 -7.48 -42.33 -39.79
CA ILE A 486 -7.30 -41.61 -41.06
C ILE A 486 -8.58 -41.71 -41.91
N ASP A 487 -9.12 -42.92 -42.09
CA ASP A 487 -10.37 -43.14 -42.82
C ASP A 487 -11.53 -42.33 -42.21
N TRP A 488 -11.66 -42.36 -40.87
CA TRP A 488 -12.66 -41.59 -40.14
C TRP A 488 -12.50 -40.09 -40.31
N SER A 489 -11.27 -39.58 -40.26
CA SER A 489 -11.00 -38.15 -40.41
C SER A 489 -11.38 -37.66 -41.81
N LYS A 490 -11.09 -38.46 -42.85
CA LYS A 490 -11.45 -38.19 -44.25
C LYS A 490 -12.97 -38.18 -44.45
N SER A 491 -13.70 -39.14 -43.89
CA SER A 491 -15.16 -39.18 -44.00
C SER A 491 -15.86 -37.99 -43.33
N ASN A 492 -15.19 -37.33 -42.39
CA ASN A 492 -15.74 -36.22 -41.60
C ASN A 492 -15.16 -34.85 -41.94
N ASN A 493 -14.34 -34.74 -43.00
CA ASN A 493 -13.64 -33.50 -43.37
C ASN A 493 -12.79 -32.91 -42.21
N ILE A 494 -12.21 -33.76 -41.38
CA ILE A 494 -11.31 -33.38 -40.29
C ILE A 494 -9.87 -33.58 -40.76
N LYS A 495 -9.03 -32.55 -40.64
CA LYS A 495 -7.62 -32.62 -41.00
C LYS A 495 -6.88 -33.57 -40.06
N CYS A 496 -6.17 -34.54 -40.62
CA CYS A 496 -5.44 -35.54 -39.88
C CYS A 496 -3.93 -35.30 -39.99
N PRO A 497 -3.21 -35.05 -38.88
CA PRO A 497 -1.75 -34.87 -38.94
C PRO A 497 -1.03 -36.18 -39.29
N PHE A 498 -1.71 -37.32 -39.19
CA PHE A 498 -1.15 -38.64 -39.53
C PHE A 498 -1.05 -38.91 -41.04
N ASP A 499 -1.65 -38.08 -41.90
CA ASP A 499 -1.63 -38.21 -43.38
C ASP A 499 -0.32 -37.72 -44.01
N LYS A 500 0.58 -37.09 -43.24
CA LYS A 500 1.95 -36.80 -43.66
C LYS A 500 2.87 -37.72 -42.89
N ASP A 501 3.64 -38.52 -43.62
CA ASP A 501 4.70 -39.35 -43.07
C ASP A 501 5.57 -38.51 -42.10
N GLU A 502 5.61 -38.93 -40.83
CA GLU A 502 6.74 -38.65 -39.93
C GLU A 502 7.93 -39.51 -40.36
#